data_AF-A0A4Q2YVU4-F1
#
_entry.id   AF-A0A4Q2YVU4-F1
#
_cell.length_a   1.000
_cell.length_b   1.000
_cell.length_c   1.000
_cell.angle_alpha   90.00
_cell.angle_beta   90.00
_cell.angle_gamma   90.00
#
_symmetry.space_group_name_H-M   'P 1'
#
loop_
_entity.id
_entity.type
_entity.pdbx_description
1 polymer ?
#
loop_
_entity_poly.entity_id
_entity_poly.type
_entity_poly.pdbx_seq_one_letter_code
_entity_poly.pdbx_strand_id
1 'polypeptide(L)'
;MRVSAWAGLHNRQAELDFVDIDTDIDTRLFVDPYAIDIRGDAWSAECSRHMRSFFNALIAALRNNDDGRATHLASHLHETNETFLGLSQGRPQGRGIGTDQAAQILAALRASRAVQTGLLSELAETELFIEGIGSDKISDLTTNILRGPLLAYTREQAELWGMPLTGNVALDPVWDPNREDWVQAPRETIVIDGKPVILVPKFSVRKVLSLNSQEFYNNYMITYLQQEYFRSAQGLVRVLRSGEPAPPFKKDVKERHPKSKPALAAFAEQHPDVLEQYKRLAGAKGVLEADEIEPAFDERAYAAELRAELARIGVGNAHASEYHRYCIGALTFLLFPDLITPVKEREIDQGRKRIDIAYKNAAREGFFDTALRSPQM
;
A
#
# COMPACT_ATOMS: atom_id res chain seq x y z
N MET A 1 1.89 -6.46 -21.43
CA MET A 1 1.87 -5.12 -22.06
C MET A 1 1.72 -4.09 -20.96
N ARG A 2 2.57 -3.05 -20.90
CA ARG A 2 2.42 -1.97 -19.90
C ARG A 2 1.22 -1.09 -20.17
N VAL A 3 0.57 -0.58 -19.12
CA VAL A 3 -0.59 0.32 -19.23
C VAL A 3 -0.22 1.60 -19.96
N SER A 4 0.91 2.23 -19.61
CA SER A 4 1.41 3.44 -20.27
C SER A 4 1.56 3.23 -21.78
N ALA A 5 2.22 2.14 -22.18
CA ALA A 5 2.45 1.79 -23.57
C ALA A 5 1.14 1.51 -24.32
N TRP A 6 0.21 0.77 -23.70
CA TRP A 6 -1.12 0.51 -24.26
C TRP A 6 -1.93 1.80 -24.49
N ALA A 7 -1.86 2.72 -23.53
CA ALA A 7 -2.53 4.02 -23.59
C ALA A 7 -1.84 5.01 -24.54
N GLY A 8 -0.70 4.64 -25.15
CA GLY A 8 0.09 5.52 -26.01
C GLY A 8 0.76 6.66 -25.24
N LEU A 9 0.98 6.49 -23.93
CA LEU A 9 1.71 7.45 -23.11
C LEU A 9 3.22 7.28 -23.34
N HIS A 10 3.93 8.40 -23.43
CA HIS A 10 5.39 8.42 -23.46
C HIS A 10 6.01 8.51 -22.06
N ASN A 11 5.16 8.64 -21.04
CA ASN A 11 5.58 8.86 -19.66
C ASN A 11 6.28 7.62 -19.08
N ARG A 12 7.31 7.87 -18.29
CA ARG A 12 7.94 6.84 -17.44
C ARG A 12 7.25 6.75 -16.08
N GLN A 13 7.58 5.72 -15.31
CA GLN A 13 7.03 5.50 -13.97
C GLN A 13 7.16 6.73 -13.05
N ALA A 14 8.22 7.52 -13.23
CA ALA A 14 8.47 8.72 -12.44
C ALA A 14 7.39 9.81 -12.62
N GLU A 15 6.77 9.91 -13.79
CA GLU A 15 5.75 10.92 -14.12
C GLU A 15 4.31 10.46 -13.86
N LEU A 16 4.12 9.16 -13.63
CA LEU A 16 2.82 8.57 -13.39
C LEU A 16 2.52 8.58 -11.89
N ASP A 17 1.30 8.93 -11.51
CA ASP A 17 0.85 8.88 -10.09
C ASP A 17 0.52 7.44 -9.64
N PHE A 18 0.34 6.54 -10.60
CA PHE A 18 0.05 5.12 -10.41
C PHE A 18 1.23 4.22 -10.80
N VAL A 19 1.21 2.97 -10.34
CA VAL A 19 2.18 1.95 -10.76
C VAL A 19 1.90 1.55 -12.22
N ASP A 20 2.88 1.71 -13.10
CA ASP A 20 2.79 1.32 -14.51
C ASP A 20 2.98 -0.19 -14.67
N ILE A 21 1.91 -0.91 -14.37
CA ILE A 21 1.87 -2.38 -14.36
C ILE A 21 1.97 -2.96 -15.78
N ASP A 22 2.49 -4.18 -15.86
CA ASP A 22 2.48 -5.00 -17.07
C ASP A 22 1.35 -6.04 -16.97
N THR A 23 0.46 -6.10 -17.95
CA THR A 23 -0.66 -7.06 -17.95
C THR A 23 -0.28 -8.50 -18.28
N ASP A 24 0.98 -8.76 -18.66
CA ASP A 24 1.48 -10.10 -18.98
C ASP A 24 2.29 -10.74 -17.85
N ILE A 25 2.83 -9.95 -16.93
CA ILE A 25 3.62 -10.40 -15.78
C ILE A 25 3.28 -9.60 -14.53
N ASP A 26 3.23 -10.26 -13.37
CA ASP A 26 3.00 -9.54 -12.12
C ASP A 26 4.18 -8.64 -11.77
N THR A 27 3.86 -7.43 -11.33
CA THR A 27 4.82 -6.50 -10.77
C THR A 27 5.03 -6.83 -9.29
N ARG A 28 6.28 -7.07 -8.88
CA ARG A 28 6.63 -7.46 -7.51
C ARG A 28 6.53 -6.31 -6.51
N LEU A 29 5.30 -5.90 -6.26
CA LEU A 29 4.87 -4.87 -5.34
C LEU A 29 3.64 -5.35 -4.59
N PHE A 30 3.41 -4.80 -3.42
CA PHE A 30 2.31 -5.14 -2.54
C PHE A 30 1.60 -3.86 -2.11
N VAL A 31 0.26 -3.87 -2.13
CA VAL A 31 -0.54 -2.79 -1.54
C VAL A 31 -0.38 -2.86 -0.03
N ASP A 32 0.09 -1.76 0.56
CA ASP A 32 0.49 -1.72 1.96
C ASP A 32 -0.54 -0.94 2.79
N PRO A 33 -1.35 -1.62 3.63
CA PRO A 33 -2.36 -0.95 4.45
C PRO A 33 -1.74 0.02 5.46
N TYR A 34 -0.55 -0.30 5.99
CA TYR A 34 0.13 0.61 6.92
C TYR A 34 0.53 1.89 6.21
N ALA A 35 1.15 1.77 5.02
CA ALA A 35 1.56 2.92 4.22
C ALA A 35 0.40 3.87 3.87
N ILE A 36 -0.80 3.32 3.69
CA ILE A 36 -2.03 4.08 3.48
C ILE A 36 -2.47 4.76 4.79
N ASP A 37 -2.55 4.01 5.89
CA ASP A 37 -3.08 4.46 7.19
C ASP A 37 -2.29 5.61 7.82
N ILE A 38 -0.98 5.68 7.59
CA ILE A 38 -0.14 6.73 8.17
C ILE A 38 -0.24 8.07 7.41
N ARG A 39 -1.01 8.17 6.32
CA ARG A 39 -1.18 9.40 5.53
C ARG A 39 -2.41 10.18 5.96
N GLY A 40 -2.32 11.50 5.88
CA GLY A 40 -3.40 12.43 6.25
C GLY A 40 -4.22 12.96 5.07
N ASP A 41 -3.95 12.50 3.85
CA ASP A 41 -4.70 12.94 2.66
C ASP A 41 -6.10 12.30 2.57
N ALA A 42 -6.99 12.94 1.81
CA ALA A 42 -8.39 12.54 1.72
C ALA A 42 -8.59 11.14 1.12
N TRP A 43 -7.74 10.71 0.19
CA TRP A 43 -7.86 9.38 -0.41
C TRP A 43 -7.47 8.32 0.61
N SER A 44 -6.33 8.51 1.29
CA SER A 44 -5.90 7.62 2.37
C SER A 44 -6.90 7.55 3.52
N ALA A 45 -7.47 8.68 3.94
CA ALA A 45 -8.50 8.70 4.98
C ALA A 45 -9.73 7.85 4.60
N GLU A 46 -10.16 7.91 3.33
CA GLU A 46 -11.26 7.08 2.84
C GLU A 46 -10.89 5.60 2.80
N CYS A 47 -9.67 5.26 2.38
CA CYS A 47 -9.17 3.89 2.43
C CYS A 47 -9.07 3.35 3.86
N SER A 48 -8.55 4.14 4.80
CA SER A 48 -8.51 3.80 6.23
C SER A 48 -9.91 3.52 6.79
N ARG A 49 -10.93 4.28 6.36
CA ARG A 49 -12.33 4.03 6.75
C ARG A 49 -12.85 2.68 6.25
N HIS A 50 -12.48 2.29 5.02
CA HIS A 50 -12.82 0.96 4.47
C HIS A 50 -12.12 -0.16 5.25
N MET A 51 -10.80 -0.05 5.44
CA MET A 51 -10.01 -1.05 6.16
C MET A 51 -10.48 -1.22 7.61
N ARG A 52 -10.67 -0.12 8.35
CA ARG A 52 -11.11 -0.15 9.75
C ARG A 52 -12.51 -0.74 9.90
N SER A 53 -13.48 -0.31 9.07
CA SER A 53 -14.85 -0.84 9.15
C SER A 53 -14.91 -2.32 8.81
N PHE A 54 -14.23 -2.77 7.75
CA PHE A 54 -14.14 -4.19 7.41
C PHE A 54 -13.53 -5.00 8.53
N PHE A 55 -12.36 -4.56 9.02
CA PHE A 55 -11.62 -5.30 10.03
C PHE A 55 -12.39 -5.37 11.35
N ASN A 56 -13.04 -4.28 11.77
CA ASN A 56 -13.88 -4.26 12.95
C ASN A 56 -15.09 -5.20 12.82
N ALA A 57 -15.79 -5.18 11.68
CA ALA A 57 -16.92 -6.07 11.42
C ALA A 57 -16.50 -7.56 11.46
N LEU A 58 -15.33 -7.87 10.86
CA LEU A 58 -14.78 -9.23 10.86
C LEU A 58 -14.38 -9.68 12.26
N ILE A 59 -13.63 -8.87 13.00
CA ILE A 59 -13.20 -9.20 14.37
C ILE A 59 -14.40 -9.33 15.32
N ALA A 60 -15.41 -8.47 15.18
CA ALA A 60 -16.65 -8.57 15.95
C ALA A 60 -17.39 -9.88 15.66
N ALA A 61 -17.54 -10.27 14.39
CA ALA A 61 -18.15 -11.55 14.02
C ALA A 61 -17.39 -12.74 14.62
N LEU A 62 -16.05 -12.72 14.56
CA LEU A 62 -15.20 -13.77 15.13
C LEU A 62 -15.33 -13.86 16.66
N ARG A 63 -15.32 -12.73 17.37
CA ARG A 63 -15.46 -12.70 18.84
C ARG A 63 -16.83 -13.14 19.31
N ASN A 64 -17.88 -12.84 18.55
CA ASN A 64 -19.25 -13.23 18.86
C ASN A 64 -19.57 -14.67 18.43
N ASN A 65 -18.61 -15.41 17.85
CA ASN A 65 -18.81 -16.73 17.24
C ASN A 65 -19.93 -16.71 16.17
N ASP A 66 -20.11 -15.60 15.46
CA ASP A 66 -21.03 -15.48 14.34
C ASP A 66 -20.34 -16.00 13.07
N ASP A 67 -20.28 -17.33 12.96
CA ASP A 67 -19.60 -18.00 11.86
C ASP A 67 -20.25 -17.70 10.50
N GLY A 68 -21.56 -17.47 10.48
CA GLY A 68 -22.29 -17.08 9.27
C GLY A 68 -21.81 -15.73 8.76
N ARG A 69 -21.75 -14.72 9.64
CA ARG A 69 -21.25 -13.39 9.29
C ARG A 69 -19.78 -13.41 8.92
N ALA A 70 -18.93 -14.10 9.69
CA ALA A 70 -17.50 -14.18 9.40
C ALA A 70 -17.22 -14.83 8.03
N THR A 71 -17.94 -15.90 7.70
CA THR A 71 -17.83 -16.58 6.40
C THR A 71 -18.33 -15.68 5.27
N HIS A 72 -19.45 -15.00 5.45
CA HIS A 72 -19.97 -14.02 4.50
C HIS A 72 -18.97 -12.89 4.23
N LEU A 73 -18.42 -12.28 5.28
CA LEU A 73 -17.42 -11.21 5.15
C LEU A 73 -16.16 -11.70 4.44
N ALA A 74 -15.72 -12.93 4.71
CA ALA A 74 -14.54 -13.50 4.07
C ALA A 74 -14.79 -14.00 2.63
N SER A 75 -16.04 -14.14 2.18
CA SER A 75 -16.38 -14.77 0.90
C SER A 75 -15.83 -14.03 -0.34
N HIS A 76 -15.49 -12.76 -0.19
CA HIS A 76 -14.89 -11.92 -1.23
C HIS A 76 -13.40 -11.61 -0.97
N LEU A 77 -12.73 -12.40 -0.12
CA LEU A 77 -11.30 -12.32 0.14
C LEU A 77 -10.56 -13.39 -0.67
N HIS A 78 -10.16 -13.04 -1.87
CA HIS A 78 -9.40 -13.90 -2.77
C HIS A 78 -8.23 -13.14 -3.41
N GLU A 79 -7.35 -13.87 -4.08
CA GLU A 79 -6.28 -13.28 -4.88
C GLU A 79 -6.86 -12.28 -5.89
N THR A 80 -6.25 -11.08 -5.96
CA THR A 80 -6.70 -10.00 -6.85
C THR A 80 -5.84 -9.93 -8.10
N ASN A 81 -6.40 -10.31 -9.24
CA ASN A 81 -5.66 -10.38 -10.51
C ASN A 81 -5.71 -9.07 -11.31
N GLU A 82 -6.65 -8.17 -10.99
CA GLU A 82 -6.92 -6.96 -11.77
C GLU A 82 -5.87 -5.87 -11.55
N THR A 83 -5.07 -5.96 -10.49
CA THR A 83 -3.97 -5.02 -10.23
C THR A 83 -2.63 -5.48 -10.78
N PHE A 84 -2.49 -6.75 -11.16
CA PHE A 84 -1.23 -7.35 -11.64
C PHE A 84 -0.05 -7.09 -10.68
N LEU A 85 -0.34 -7.02 -9.38
CA LEU A 85 0.64 -6.90 -8.31
C LEU A 85 0.78 -8.24 -7.61
N GLY A 86 2.01 -8.69 -7.35
CA GLY A 86 2.22 -9.96 -6.67
C GLY A 86 3.55 -10.63 -6.97
N LEU A 87 3.61 -11.94 -6.71
CA LEU A 87 4.84 -12.73 -6.84
C LEU A 87 4.82 -13.69 -8.05
N SER A 88 3.76 -13.71 -8.86
CA SER A 88 3.65 -14.69 -9.93
C SER A 88 4.72 -14.46 -11.00
N GLN A 89 5.54 -15.47 -11.26
CA GLN A 89 6.58 -15.43 -12.30
C GLN A 89 6.06 -15.82 -13.71
N GLY A 90 4.74 -15.80 -13.93
CA GLY A 90 4.11 -16.19 -15.19
C GLY A 90 2.79 -15.47 -15.44
N ARG A 91 2.11 -15.80 -16.54
CA ARG A 91 0.79 -15.23 -16.86
C ARG A 91 -0.18 -15.47 -15.68
N PRO A 92 -0.98 -14.48 -15.26
CA PRO A 92 -2.01 -14.67 -14.24
C PRO A 92 -2.91 -15.84 -14.64
N GLN A 93 -2.77 -16.97 -13.97
CA GLN A 93 -3.60 -18.14 -14.24
C GLN A 93 -4.79 -18.06 -13.30
N GLY A 94 -5.88 -17.49 -13.80
CA GLY A 94 -7.20 -17.65 -13.20
C GLY A 94 -7.61 -19.11 -13.21
N ARG A 95 -7.15 -19.88 -12.21
CA ARG A 95 -7.63 -21.23 -11.92
C ARG A 95 -7.91 -21.30 -10.43
N GLY A 96 -9.19 -21.49 -10.13
CA GLY A 96 -9.77 -21.38 -8.80
C GLY A 96 -9.05 -22.22 -7.75
N ILE A 97 -8.37 -21.50 -6.86
CA ILE A 97 -7.97 -21.93 -5.51
C ILE A 97 -8.47 -20.84 -4.51
N GLY A 98 -9.52 -20.09 -4.88
CA GLY A 98 -10.00 -18.94 -4.11
C GLY A 98 -10.69 -19.30 -2.79
N THR A 99 -11.33 -20.48 -2.71
CA THR A 99 -12.01 -20.96 -1.50
C THR A 99 -11.05 -21.25 -0.35
N ASP A 100 -9.77 -21.50 -0.64
CA ASP A 100 -8.80 -21.90 0.38
C ASP A 100 -8.24 -20.69 1.13
N GLN A 101 -8.09 -19.52 0.49
CA GLN A 101 -7.50 -18.32 1.13
C GLN A 101 -8.42 -17.73 2.20
N ALA A 102 -9.71 -17.56 1.90
CA ALA A 102 -10.69 -17.05 2.87
C ALA A 102 -10.77 -17.96 4.12
N ALA A 103 -10.83 -19.28 3.91
CA ALA A 103 -10.86 -20.26 4.98
C ALA A 103 -9.56 -20.23 5.82
N GLN A 104 -8.40 -20.13 5.17
CA GLN A 104 -7.10 -19.99 5.84
C GLN A 104 -7.03 -18.72 6.69
N ILE A 105 -7.45 -17.57 6.15
CA ILE A 105 -7.46 -16.29 6.88
C ILE A 105 -8.38 -16.40 8.10
N LEU A 106 -9.61 -16.90 7.93
CA LEU A 106 -10.54 -17.08 9.04
C LEU A 106 -10.01 -18.04 10.10
N ALA A 107 -9.44 -19.17 9.70
CA ALA A 107 -8.85 -20.15 10.63
C ALA A 107 -7.69 -19.53 11.42
N ALA A 108 -6.80 -18.80 10.73
CA ALA A 108 -5.65 -18.15 11.35
C ALA A 108 -6.06 -17.04 12.32
N LEU A 109 -7.06 -16.22 11.96
CA LEU A 109 -7.60 -15.18 12.84
C LEU A 109 -8.31 -15.80 14.06
N ARG A 110 -9.13 -16.85 13.88
CA ARG A 110 -9.80 -17.56 15.00
C ARG A 110 -8.80 -18.17 15.97
N ALA A 111 -7.73 -18.78 15.47
CA ALA A 111 -6.70 -19.40 16.30
C ALA A 111 -5.78 -18.38 16.99
N SER A 112 -5.83 -17.11 16.59
CA SER A 112 -4.92 -16.09 17.11
C SER A 112 -5.35 -15.55 18.46
N ARG A 113 -4.44 -15.66 19.42
CA ARG A 113 -4.57 -14.98 20.72
C ARG A 113 -4.66 -13.46 20.57
N ALA A 114 -3.97 -12.85 19.59
CA ALA A 114 -3.97 -11.40 19.40
C ALA A 114 -5.38 -10.84 19.07
N VAL A 115 -6.22 -11.65 18.41
CA VAL A 115 -7.64 -11.33 18.17
C VAL A 115 -8.44 -11.37 19.48
N GLN A 116 -8.18 -12.38 20.32
CA GLN A 116 -8.88 -12.60 21.59
C GLN A 116 -8.51 -11.56 22.65
N THR A 117 -7.23 -11.17 22.75
CA THR A 117 -6.72 -10.19 23.70
C THR A 117 -6.99 -8.75 23.28
N GLY A 118 -7.33 -8.53 22.01
CA GLY A 118 -7.52 -7.19 21.45
C GLY A 118 -6.23 -6.43 21.17
N LEU A 119 -5.08 -7.12 21.21
CA LEU A 119 -3.82 -6.59 20.68
C LEU A 119 -3.95 -6.24 19.19
N LEU A 120 -4.63 -7.10 18.42
CA LEU A 120 -4.83 -6.89 17.00
C LEU A 120 -5.90 -5.83 16.76
N SER A 121 -5.47 -4.65 16.34
CA SER A 121 -6.28 -3.44 16.20
C SER A 121 -6.39 -2.96 14.77
N GLU A 122 -5.36 -3.23 13.97
CA GLU A 122 -5.23 -2.74 12.60
C GLU A 122 -4.93 -3.89 11.63
N LEU A 123 -5.40 -3.73 10.39
CA LEU A 123 -5.18 -4.72 9.34
C LEU A 123 -3.69 -4.99 9.13
N ALA A 124 -2.84 -3.96 9.18
CA ALA A 124 -1.40 -4.08 8.98
C ALA A 124 -0.69 -4.97 10.03
N GLU A 125 -1.23 -5.04 11.26
CA GLU A 125 -0.64 -5.83 12.34
C GLU A 125 -0.83 -7.34 12.15
N THR A 126 -1.73 -7.74 11.26
CA THR A 126 -1.97 -9.15 10.97
C THR A 126 -0.72 -9.85 10.42
N GLU A 127 0.10 -9.15 9.62
CA GLU A 127 1.38 -9.68 9.15
C GLU A 127 2.33 -9.90 10.33
N LEU A 128 2.28 -9.09 11.39
CA LEU A 128 3.15 -9.26 12.55
C LEU A 128 2.75 -10.44 13.44
N PHE A 129 1.44 -10.64 13.64
CA PHE A 129 0.93 -11.46 14.74
C PHE A 129 0.18 -12.72 14.33
N ILE A 130 -0.24 -12.85 13.07
CA ILE A 130 -1.08 -13.96 12.61
C ILE A 130 -0.29 -14.94 11.76
N GLU A 131 -0.06 -16.14 12.30
CA GLU A 131 0.68 -17.20 11.62
C GLU A 131 -0.01 -17.60 10.30
N GLY A 132 0.77 -17.88 9.26
CA GLY A 132 0.24 -18.20 7.93
C GLY A 132 -0.25 -17.02 7.08
N ILE A 133 -0.26 -15.79 7.62
CA ILE A 133 -0.66 -14.59 6.89
C ILE A 133 0.57 -13.78 6.44
N GLY A 134 0.99 -13.91 5.18
CA GLY A 134 2.14 -13.20 4.63
C GLY A 134 1.80 -11.84 4.00
N SER A 135 2.82 -11.19 3.43
CA SER A 135 2.68 -9.93 2.69
C SER A 135 1.76 -10.05 1.47
N ASP A 136 1.77 -11.21 0.80
CA ASP A 136 0.86 -11.57 -0.29
C ASP A 136 -0.60 -11.46 0.16
N LYS A 137 -0.95 -12.16 1.24
CA LYS A 137 -2.33 -12.23 1.73
C LYS A 137 -2.83 -10.89 2.22
N ILE A 138 -1.96 -10.07 2.82
CA ILE A 138 -2.32 -8.73 3.27
C ILE A 138 -2.48 -7.75 2.12
N SER A 139 -1.64 -7.84 1.08
CA SER A 139 -1.83 -7.08 -0.14
C SER A 139 -3.15 -7.43 -0.82
N ASP A 140 -3.46 -8.72 -0.99
CA ASP A 140 -4.73 -9.19 -1.56
C ASP A 140 -5.92 -8.71 -0.75
N LEU A 141 -5.88 -8.91 0.57
CA LEU A 141 -6.94 -8.49 1.49
C LEU A 141 -7.18 -6.99 1.40
N THR A 142 -6.09 -6.20 1.43
CA THR A 142 -6.16 -4.75 1.29
C THR A 142 -6.77 -4.36 -0.04
N THR A 143 -6.37 -5.02 -1.13
CA THR A 143 -6.88 -4.73 -2.48
C THR A 143 -8.37 -5.07 -2.61
N ASN A 144 -8.83 -6.20 -2.08
CA ASN A 144 -10.25 -6.57 -2.05
C ASN A 144 -11.10 -5.52 -1.31
N ILE A 145 -10.65 -5.11 -0.11
CA ILE A 145 -11.34 -4.13 0.71
C ILE A 145 -11.37 -2.75 0.01
N LEU A 146 -10.27 -2.39 -0.64
CA LEU A 146 -10.10 -1.09 -1.31
C LEU A 146 -10.55 -1.08 -2.78
N ARG A 147 -11.19 -2.13 -3.28
CA ARG A 147 -11.64 -2.23 -4.69
C ARG A 147 -12.46 -1.02 -5.12
N GLY A 148 -13.39 -0.55 -4.28
CA GLY A 148 -14.19 0.65 -4.54
C GLY A 148 -13.34 1.91 -4.73
N PRO A 149 -12.56 2.33 -3.71
CA PRO A 149 -11.60 3.43 -3.82
C PRO A 149 -10.62 3.32 -4.99
N LEU A 150 -10.12 2.12 -5.30
CA LEU A 150 -9.20 1.90 -6.41
C LEU A 150 -9.88 2.02 -7.78
N LEU A 151 -11.12 1.58 -7.94
CA LEU A 151 -11.90 1.80 -9.16
C LEU A 151 -12.22 3.29 -9.38
N ALA A 152 -12.53 4.02 -8.31
CA ALA A 152 -12.69 5.47 -8.39
C ALA A 152 -11.40 6.15 -8.85
N TYR A 153 -10.26 5.80 -8.22
CA TYR A 153 -8.95 6.29 -8.63
C TYR A 153 -8.59 5.92 -10.08
N THR A 154 -8.89 4.69 -10.51
CA THR A 154 -8.66 4.22 -11.88
C THR A 154 -9.42 5.07 -12.89
N ARG A 155 -10.67 5.42 -12.61
CA ARG A 155 -11.48 6.30 -13.45
C ARG A 155 -10.93 7.73 -13.51
N GLU A 156 -10.49 8.28 -12.39
CA GLU A 156 -9.81 9.60 -12.35
C GLU A 156 -8.54 9.60 -13.23
N GLN A 157 -7.72 8.54 -13.15
CA GLN A 157 -6.53 8.41 -13.99
C GLN A 157 -6.87 8.17 -15.46
N ALA A 158 -7.90 7.36 -15.75
CA ALA A 158 -8.34 7.14 -17.11
C ALA A 158 -8.82 8.44 -17.77
N GLU A 159 -9.59 9.26 -17.07
CA GLU A 159 -10.03 10.57 -17.55
C GLU A 159 -8.85 11.53 -17.77
N LEU A 160 -7.92 11.60 -16.81
CA LEU A 160 -6.73 12.44 -16.87
C LEU A 160 -5.92 12.20 -18.16
N TRP A 161 -5.65 10.92 -18.41
CA TRP A 161 -4.79 10.44 -19.50
C TRP A 161 -5.54 10.14 -20.80
N GLY A 162 -6.88 10.15 -20.79
CA GLY A 162 -7.71 9.84 -21.94
C GLY A 162 -7.74 8.34 -22.28
N MET A 163 -7.61 7.47 -21.27
CA MET A 163 -7.72 6.03 -21.43
C MET A 163 -9.20 5.62 -21.55
N PRO A 164 -9.57 4.75 -22.50
CA PRO A 164 -10.93 4.30 -22.63
C PRO A 164 -11.34 3.40 -21.46
N LEU A 165 -12.50 3.68 -20.89
CA LEU A 165 -13.15 2.85 -19.89
C LEU A 165 -14.17 1.91 -20.55
N THR A 166 -14.26 0.70 -20.03
CA THR A 166 -15.28 -0.28 -20.42
C THR A 166 -16.29 -0.43 -19.29
N GLY A 167 -17.57 -0.26 -19.59
CA GLY A 167 -18.65 -0.49 -18.63
C GLY A 167 -19.08 -1.97 -18.55
N ASN A 168 -19.80 -2.32 -17.49
CA ASN A 168 -20.33 -3.67 -17.23
C ASN A 168 -19.28 -4.78 -17.21
N VAL A 169 -18.06 -4.46 -16.76
CA VAL A 169 -16.98 -5.45 -16.60
C VAL A 169 -17.34 -6.42 -15.48
N ALA A 170 -17.01 -7.71 -15.62
CA ALA A 170 -17.23 -8.67 -14.54
C ALA A 170 -16.16 -8.47 -13.45
N LEU A 171 -16.53 -7.79 -12.37
CA LEU A 171 -15.72 -7.54 -11.17
C LEU A 171 -16.48 -7.98 -9.93
N ASP A 172 -15.74 -8.34 -8.89
CA ASP A 172 -16.30 -8.67 -7.59
C ASP A 172 -16.97 -7.47 -6.89
N PRO A 173 -17.86 -7.73 -5.91
CA PRO A 173 -18.44 -6.69 -5.07
C PRO A 173 -17.41 -5.79 -4.42
N VAL A 174 -17.82 -4.57 -4.09
CA VAL A 174 -17.00 -3.62 -3.34
C VAL A 174 -17.45 -3.58 -1.88
N TRP A 175 -16.52 -3.33 -0.97
CA TRP A 175 -16.87 -3.13 0.44
C TRP A 175 -17.55 -1.76 0.61
N ASP A 176 -18.73 -1.74 1.23
CA ASP A 176 -19.39 -0.51 1.68
C ASP A 176 -19.19 -0.34 3.20
N PRO A 177 -18.31 0.56 3.63
CA PRO A 177 -18.03 0.83 5.04
C PRO A 177 -19.21 1.38 5.85
N ASN A 178 -20.26 1.94 5.22
CA ASN A 178 -21.44 2.41 5.94
C ASN A 178 -22.44 1.28 6.20
N ARG A 179 -22.55 0.36 5.25
CA ARG A 179 -23.39 -0.84 5.38
C ARG A 179 -22.67 -1.96 6.11
N GLU A 180 -21.35 -1.82 6.28
CA GLU A 180 -20.44 -2.87 6.69
C GLU A 180 -20.66 -4.14 5.87
N ASP A 181 -20.87 -4.02 4.56
CA ASP A 181 -21.19 -5.17 3.73
C ASP A 181 -20.68 -5.03 2.29
N TRP A 182 -20.56 -6.16 1.62
CA TRP A 182 -20.25 -6.26 0.21
C TRP A 182 -21.46 -5.84 -0.63
N VAL A 183 -21.27 -4.86 -1.51
CA VAL A 183 -22.32 -4.33 -2.37
C VAL A 183 -21.94 -4.43 -3.83
N GLN A 184 -22.95 -4.63 -4.67
CA GLN A 184 -22.79 -4.47 -6.11
C GLN A 184 -22.66 -2.97 -6.42
N ALA A 185 -21.58 -2.61 -7.12
CA ALA A 185 -21.33 -1.25 -7.58
C ALA A 185 -21.16 -1.22 -9.11
N PRO A 186 -21.32 -0.06 -9.76
CA PRO A 186 -21.04 0.10 -11.18
C PRO A 186 -19.63 -0.39 -11.52
N ARG A 187 -19.54 -1.28 -12.51
CA ARG A 187 -18.31 -1.99 -12.88
C ARG A 187 -17.71 -1.41 -14.15
N GLU A 188 -17.15 -0.21 -14.02
CA GLU A 188 -16.44 0.47 -15.10
C GLU A 188 -14.95 0.54 -14.78
N THR A 189 -14.11 0.05 -15.69
CA THR A 189 -12.65 0.08 -15.54
C THR A 189 -11.94 -0.03 -16.88
N ILE A 190 -10.60 0.07 -16.88
CA ILE A 190 -9.75 -0.15 -18.05
C ILE A 190 -9.75 -1.64 -18.41
N VAL A 191 -9.80 -1.97 -19.71
CA VAL A 191 -9.68 -3.36 -20.20
C VAL A 191 -8.60 -3.44 -21.28
N ILE A 192 -7.57 -4.24 -21.03
CA ILE A 192 -6.43 -4.44 -21.94
C ILE A 192 -6.40 -5.91 -22.36
N ASP A 193 -6.53 -6.17 -23.65
CA ASP A 193 -6.55 -7.53 -24.22
C ASP A 193 -7.56 -8.47 -23.51
N GLY A 194 -8.73 -7.93 -23.18
CA GLY A 194 -9.81 -8.65 -22.49
C GLY A 194 -9.60 -8.83 -20.98
N LYS A 195 -8.53 -8.29 -20.41
CA LYS A 195 -8.24 -8.35 -18.97
C LYS A 195 -8.65 -7.04 -18.28
N PRO A 196 -9.48 -7.08 -17.24
CA PRO A 196 -9.75 -5.91 -16.41
C PRO A 196 -8.49 -5.42 -15.71
N VAL A 197 -8.30 -4.10 -15.67
CA VAL A 197 -7.16 -3.44 -15.03
C VAL A 197 -7.69 -2.45 -13.99
N ILE A 198 -7.17 -2.53 -12.77
CA ILE A 198 -7.37 -1.56 -11.69
C ILE A 198 -6.01 -0.93 -11.38
N LEU A 199 -5.93 0.39 -11.52
CA LEU A 199 -4.71 1.15 -11.23
C LEU A 199 -4.55 1.37 -9.73
N VAL A 200 -3.31 1.25 -9.27
CA VAL A 200 -2.94 1.44 -7.86
C VAL A 200 -2.02 2.65 -7.74
N PRO A 201 -2.31 3.62 -6.84
CA PRO A 201 -1.43 4.77 -6.61
C PRO A 201 -0.04 4.31 -6.16
N LYS A 202 1.03 4.85 -6.75
CA LYS A 202 2.40 4.36 -6.44
C LYS A 202 2.83 4.64 -4.99
N PHE A 203 2.22 5.61 -4.31
CA PHE A 203 2.49 5.88 -2.89
C PHE A 203 1.98 4.80 -1.94
N SER A 204 1.00 3.99 -2.35
CA SER A 204 0.34 2.98 -1.50
C SER A 204 1.01 1.61 -1.57
N VAL A 205 2.02 1.41 -2.43
CA VAL A 205 2.67 0.12 -2.64
C VAL A 205 4.07 0.05 -2.04
N ARG A 206 4.53 -1.15 -1.68
CA ARG A 206 5.90 -1.43 -1.23
C ARG A 206 6.44 -2.72 -1.85
N LYS A 207 7.76 -2.87 -1.94
CA LYS A 207 8.41 -4.15 -2.31
C LYS A 207 8.24 -5.23 -1.23
N VAL A 208 8.19 -4.78 0.01
CA VAL A 208 7.90 -5.56 1.22
C VAL A 208 7.05 -4.65 2.10
N LEU A 209 5.99 -5.17 2.72
CA LEU A 209 5.15 -4.38 3.61
C LEU A 209 5.96 -3.66 4.68
N SER A 210 5.54 -2.44 5.01
CA SER A 210 6.18 -1.57 6.00
C SER A 210 6.25 -2.23 7.37
N LEU A 211 5.17 -2.90 7.76
CA LEU A 211 5.16 -3.80 8.91
C LEU A 211 5.49 -5.22 8.43
N ASN A 212 6.57 -5.76 8.98
CA ASN A 212 7.16 -7.03 8.61
C ASN A 212 7.64 -7.81 9.84
N SER A 213 7.12 -9.01 10.03
CA SER A 213 7.39 -9.90 11.17
C SER A 213 8.86 -10.29 11.26
N GLN A 214 9.56 -10.42 10.13
CA GLN A 214 10.98 -10.74 10.11
C GLN A 214 11.84 -9.59 10.60
N GLU A 215 11.49 -8.36 10.19
CA GLU A 215 12.15 -7.15 10.65
C GLU A 215 11.88 -6.92 12.14
N PHE A 216 10.60 -6.97 12.55
CA PHE A 216 10.21 -6.79 13.95
C PHE A 216 10.91 -7.80 14.87
N TYR A 217 10.95 -9.08 14.48
CA TYR A 217 11.70 -10.11 15.19
C TYR A 217 13.20 -9.77 15.32
N ASN A 218 13.89 -9.58 14.20
CA ASN A 218 15.36 -9.49 14.18
C ASN A 218 15.91 -8.19 14.79
N ASN A 219 15.22 -7.07 14.51
CA ASN A 219 15.75 -5.74 14.76
C ASN A 219 15.17 -5.13 16.03
N TYR A 220 13.97 -5.54 16.44
CA TYR A 220 13.30 -4.99 17.62
C TYR A 220 13.28 -6.01 18.75
N MET A 221 12.55 -7.12 18.61
CA MET A 221 12.42 -8.13 19.69
C MET A 221 13.78 -8.69 20.13
N ILE A 222 14.59 -9.21 19.19
CA ILE A 222 15.88 -9.83 19.52
C ILE A 222 16.88 -8.79 20.04
N THR A 223 16.87 -7.56 19.50
CA THR A 223 17.75 -6.49 20.00
C THR A 223 17.36 -6.08 21.42
N TYR A 224 16.06 -5.96 21.71
CA TYR A 224 15.57 -5.66 23.05
C TYR A 224 15.97 -6.76 24.04
N LEU A 225 15.67 -8.02 23.74
CA LEU A 225 16.00 -9.15 24.60
C LEU A 225 17.51 -9.31 24.81
N GLN A 226 18.33 -9.02 23.79
CA GLN A 226 19.79 -9.00 23.92
C GLN A 226 20.26 -7.98 24.97
N GLN A 227 19.67 -6.78 24.96
CA GLN A 227 19.99 -5.73 25.94
C GLN A 227 19.48 -6.10 27.33
N GLU A 228 18.28 -6.67 27.44
CA GLU A 228 17.74 -7.13 28.72
C GLU A 228 18.58 -8.24 29.35
N TYR A 229 19.00 -9.24 28.56
CA TYR A 229 19.93 -10.26 29.02
C TYR A 229 21.26 -9.69 29.50
N PHE A 230 21.77 -8.67 28.78
CA PHE A 230 23.00 -7.99 29.16
C PHE A 230 22.87 -7.21 30.47
N ARG A 231 21.80 -6.42 30.63
CA ARG A 231 21.54 -5.59 31.81
C ARG A 231 21.27 -6.41 33.06
N SER A 232 20.54 -7.50 32.93
CA SER A 232 20.16 -8.38 34.04
C SER A 232 21.25 -9.37 34.44
N ALA A 233 22.41 -9.35 33.78
CA ALA A 233 23.49 -10.32 33.94
C ALA A 233 23.02 -11.79 33.84
N GLN A 234 21.92 -12.03 33.11
CA GLN A 234 21.36 -13.35 32.92
C GLN A 234 22.24 -14.18 31.99
N GLY A 235 22.29 -15.51 32.20
CA GLY A 235 23.32 -16.47 31.76
C GLY A 235 23.67 -16.59 30.26
N LEU A 236 23.33 -15.63 29.41
CA LEU A 236 23.85 -15.46 28.05
C LEU A 236 24.93 -14.35 27.95
N VAL A 237 25.17 -13.56 29.01
CA VAL A 237 26.23 -12.54 29.01
C VAL A 237 27.59 -13.17 28.73
N ARG A 238 28.33 -12.55 27.81
CA ARG A 238 29.68 -12.99 27.44
C ARG A 238 30.70 -12.22 28.24
N VAL A 239 31.87 -12.81 28.44
CA VAL A 239 33.04 -12.12 29.01
C VAL A 239 34.11 -12.07 27.92
N LEU A 240 34.59 -10.87 27.60
CA LEU A 240 35.65 -10.67 26.64
C LEU A 240 36.99 -11.16 27.20
N ARG A 241 37.99 -11.34 26.33
CA ARG A 241 39.37 -11.66 26.79
C ARG A 241 39.94 -10.60 27.74
N SER A 242 39.44 -9.37 27.67
CA SER A 242 39.77 -8.26 28.58
C SER A 242 39.15 -8.41 29.98
N GLY A 243 38.25 -9.36 30.20
CA GLY A 243 37.47 -9.51 31.44
C GLY A 243 36.19 -8.67 31.48
N GLU A 244 35.94 -7.83 30.47
CA GLU A 244 34.75 -6.99 30.41
C GLU A 244 33.51 -7.77 29.95
N PRO A 245 32.33 -7.50 30.54
CA PRO A 245 31.09 -8.11 30.10
C PRO A 245 30.68 -7.54 28.73
N ALA A 246 30.21 -8.41 27.85
CA ALA A 246 29.68 -8.06 26.53
C ALA A 246 28.27 -8.64 26.31
N PRO A 247 27.43 -7.96 25.50
CA PRO A 247 26.10 -8.47 25.17
C PRO A 247 26.15 -9.87 24.55
N PRO A 248 25.15 -10.73 24.80
CA PRO A 248 25.05 -12.05 24.16
C PRO A 248 25.09 -11.94 22.63
N PHE A 249 25.46 -13.00 21.92
CA PHE A 249 25.30 -12.97 20.46
C PHE A 249 23.81 -13.04 20.11
N LYS A 250 23.40 -12.35 19.03
CA LYS A 250 22.02 -12.45 18.53
C LYS A 250 21.60 -13.89 18.21
N LYS A 251 22.53 -14.76 17.81
CA LYS A 251 22.24 -16.18 17.54
C LYS A 251 21.77 -16.92 18.81
N ASP A 252 22.42 -16.70 19.94
CA ASP A 252 22.10 -17.38 21.21
C ASP A 252 20.73 -16.91 21.73
N VAL A 253 20.43 -15.62 21.56
CA VAL A 253 19.12 -15.05 21.89
C VAL A 253 18.02 -15.63 20.99
N LYS A 254 18.28 -15.79 19.68
CA LYS A 254 17.34 -16.41 18.73
C LYS A 254 17.10 -17.90 18.98
N GLU A 255 18.12 -18.64 19.42
CA GLU A 255 17.97 -20.06 19.81
C GLU A 255 17.03 -20.20 21.01
N ARG A 256 17.10 -19.26 21.97
CA ARG A 256 16.22 -19.23 23.15
C ARG A 256 14.83 -18.67 22.86
N HIS A 257 14.72 -17.79 21.86
CA HIS A 257 13.48 -17.14 21.44
C HIS A 257 13.26 -17.32 19.94
N PRO A 258 12.97 -18.54 19.47
CA PRO A 258 12.76 -18.81 18.05
C PRO A 258 11.60 -18.01 17.49
N LYS A 259 11.72 -17.56 16.23
CA LYS A 259 10.69 -16.74 15.57
C LYS A 259 9.38 -17.52 15.45
N SER A 260 8.34 -16.96 16.01
CA SER A 260 6.95 -17.28 15.67
C SER A 260 6.11 -16.03 15.85
N LYS A 261 5.04 -15.86 15.06
CA LYS A 261 4.18 -14.69 15.22
C LYS A 261 3.42 -14.65 16.55
N PRO A 262 3.01 -15.80 17.14
CA PRO A 262 2.52 -15.82 18.52
C PRO A 262 3.54 -15.31 19.55
N ALA A 263 4.83 -15.60 19.39
CA ALA A 263 5.88 -15.04 20.25
C ALA A 263 6.03 -13.52 20.06
N LEU A 264 5.93 -13.03 18.82
CA LEU A 264 5.92 -11.59 18.53
C LEU A 264 4.72 -10.88 19.17
N ALA A 265 3.54 -11.49 19.12
CA ALA A 265 2.33 -10.97 19.76
C ALA A 265 2.50 -10.91 21.29
N ALA A 266 2.98 -11.98 21.92
CA ALA A 266 3.23 -12.01 23.36
C ALA A 266 4.30 -10.99 23.79
N PHE A 267 5.34 -10.81 22.99
CA PHE A 267 6.35 -9.78 23.22
C PHE A 267 5.76 -8.36 23.11
N ALA A 268 4.96 -8.10 22.08
CA ALA A 268 4.31 -6.80 21.88
C ALA A 268 3.27 -6.48 22.98
N GLU A 269 2.56 -7.48 23.50
CA GLU A 269 1.68 -7.32 24.69
C GLU A 269 2.46 -6.86 25.93
N GLN A 270 3.68 -7.35 26.11
CA GLN A 270 4.54 -7.01 27.26
C GLN A 270 5.32 -5.71 27.06
N HIS A 271 5.61 -5.36 25.81
CA HIS A 271 6.44 -4.22 25.42
C HIS A 271 5.77 -3.39 24.31
N PRO A 272 4.60 -2.77 24.59
CA PRO A 272 3.86 -2.00 23.60
C PRO A 272 4.65 -0.79 23.08
N ASP A 273 5.54 -0.22 23.90
CA ASP A 273 6.44 0.87 23.53
C ASP A 273 7.40 0.48 22.39
N VAL A 274 7.85 -0.77 22.36
CA VAL A 274 8.74 -1.28 21.30
C VAL A 274 7.98 -1.45 19.98
N LEU A 275 6.71 -1.89 20.03
CA LEU A 275 5.84 -1.97 18.86
C LEU A 275 5.56 -0.57 18.29
N GLU A 276 5.20 0.39 19.13
CA GLU A 276 4.92 1.76 18.70
C GLU A 276 6.17 2.44 18.13
N GLN A 277 7.34 2.19 18.73
CA GLN A 277 8.60 2.65 18.16
C GLN A 277 8.85 2.04 16.78
N TYR A 278 8.61 0.74 16.60
CA TYR A 278 8.77 0.07 15.32
C TYR A 278 7.85 0.67 14.26
N LYS A 279 6.55 0.79 14.54
CA LYS A 279 5.56 1.40 13.65
C LYS A 279 6.00 2.79 13.21
N ARG A 280 6.35 3.66 14.18
CA ARG A 280 6.81 5.04 13.89
C ARG A 280 8.02 5.06 12.94
N LEU A 281 9.01 4.19 13.17
CA LEU A 281 10.20 4.11 12.32
C LEU A 281 9.90 3.51 10.95
N ALA A 282 9.02 2.50 10.87
CA ALA A 282 8.55 1.95 9.61
C ALA A 282 7.84 3.02 8.77
N GLY A 283 7.01 3.86 9.40
CA GLY A 283 6.29 4.93 8.72
C GLY A 283 7.16 6.09 8.24
N ALA A 284 8.37 6.22 8.78
CA ALA A 284 9.37 7.20 8.38
C ALA A 284 10.17 6.78 7.14
N LYS A 285 10.09 5.52 6.69
CA LYS A 285 10.82 5.03 5.51
C LYS A 285 10.34 5.64 4.18
N GLY A 286 9.22 6.34 4.17
CA GLY A 286 8.71 7.04 2.99
C GLY A 286 8.01 6.12 1.98
N VAL A 287 7.81 6.64 0.77
CA VAL A 287 7.25 5.93 -0.40
C VAL A 287 8.38 5.18 -1.14
N LEU A 288 8.02 4.41 -2.18
CA LEU A 288 9.04 3.93 -3.12
C LEU A 288 9.48 5.05 -4.05
N GLU A 289 10.80 5.17 -4.23
CA GLU A 289 11.38 6.06 -5.23
C GLU A 289 11.22 5.48 -6.65
N ALA A 290 11.39 6.32 -7.68
CA ALA A 290 11.17 5.91 -9.06
C ALA A 290 12.14 4.79 -9.51
N ASP A 291 13.41 4.85 -9.09
CA ASP A 291 14.43 3.85 -9.39
C ASP A 291 14.23 2.53 -8.65
N GLU A 292 13.47 2.55 -7.56
CA GLU A 292 13.03 1.35 -6.88
C GLU A 292 11.97 0.59 -7.68
N ILE A 293 11.11 1.29 -8.42
CA ILE A 293 10.05 0.68 -9.25
C ILE A 293 10.57 0.37 -10.66
N GLU A 294 11.40 1.24 -11.24
CA GLU A 294 12.05 1.06 -12.53
C GLU A 294 13.58 0.96 -12.34
N PRO A 295 14.12 -0.26 -12.13
CA PRO A 295 15.55 -0.45 -11.98
C PRO A 295 16.31 0.10 -13.19
N ALA A 296 17.36 0.88 -12.93
CA ALA A 296 18.15 1.64 -13.91
C ALA A 296 17.54 2.97 -14.40
N PHE A 297 16.51 3.49 -13.73
CA PHE A 297 16.08 4.87 -13.93
C PHE A 297 17.19 5.86 -13.51
N ASP A 298 17.58 6.76 -14.43
CA ASP A 298 18.52 7.85 -14.16
C ASP A 298 17.76 9.18 -14.14
N GLU A 299 17.56 9.72 -12.95
CA GLU A 299 16.82 10.95 -12.70
C GLU A 299 17.40 12.15 -13.47
N ARG A 300 18.74 12.28 -13.54
CA ARG A 300 19.38 13.43 -14.18
C ARG A 300 19.28 13.36 -15.69
N ALA A 301 19.48 12.17 -16.25
CA ALA A 301 19.25 11.93 -17.66
C ALA A 301 17.79 12.22 -18.02
N TYR A 302 16.86 11.77 -17.18
CA TYR A 302 15.44 11.98 -17.41
C TYR A 302 15.02 13.45 -17.32
N ALA A 303 15.53 14.20 -16.35
CA ALA A 303 15.30 15.64 -16.26
C ALA A 303 15.80 16.38 -17.53
N ALA A 304 16.90 15.91 -18.14
CA ALA A 304 17.40 16.47 -19.39
C ALA A 304 16.48 16.13 -20.59
N GLU A 305 15.93 14.91 -20.63
CA GLU A 305 14.91 14.48 -21.62
C GLU A 305 13.66 15.36 -21.52
N LEU A 306 13.13 15.57 -20.31
CA LEU A 306 11.97 16.43 -20.06
C LEU A 306 12.21 17.87 -20.53
N ARG A 307 13.40 18.42 -20.30
CA ARG A 307 13.74 19.77 -20.78
C ARG A 307 13.75 19.85 -22.31
N ALA A 308 14.24 18.81 -22.98
CA ALA A 308 14.27 18.74 -24.45
C ALA A 308 12.87 18.51 -25.05
N GLU A 309 12.00 17.80 -24.35
CA GLU A 309 10.59 17.64 -24.72
C GLU A 309 9.82 18.95 -24.65
N LEU A 310 9.93 19.70 -23.56
CA LEU A 310 9.27 21.01 -23.43
C LEU A 310 9.59 21.95 -24.60
N ALA A 311 10.84 21.97 -25.05
CA ALA A 311 11.28 22.80 -26.16
C ALA A 311 10.66 22.41 -27.52
N ARG A 312 10.10 21.20 -27.64
CA ARG A 312 9.44 20.69 -28.85
C ARG A 312 7.94 20.96 -28.86
N ILE A 313 7.33 21.22 -27.71
CA ILE A 313 5.90 21.51 -27.62
C ILE A 313 5.63 22.87 -28.26
N GLY A 314 4.74 22.89 -29.26
CA GLY A 314 4.37 24.11 -29.97
C GLY A 314 3.62 25.10 -29.07
N VAL A 315 3.59 26.37 -29.47
CA VAL A 315 2.82 27.40 -28.75
C VAL A 315 1.37 27.49 -29.27
N GLY A 316 0.47 27.97 -28.42
CA GLY A 316 -0.92 28.27 -28.78
C GLY A 316 -1.90 27.11 -28.56
N ASN A 317 -3.18 27.38 -28.84
CA ASN A 317 -4.30 26.50 -28.45
C ASN A 317 -4.22 25.07 -29.01
N ALA A 318 -3.61 24.90 -30.19
CA ALA A 318 -3.47 23.59 -30.83
C ALA A 318 -2.61 22.61 -30.00
N HIS A 319 -1.69 23.13 -29.18
CA HIS A 319 -0.75 22.35 -28.36
C HIS A 319 -1.04 22.42 -26.86
N ALA A 320 -2.13 23.09 -26.44
CA ALA A 320 -2.43 23.29 -25.02
C ALA A 320 -2.59 21.97 -24.25
N SER A 321 -3.27 20.99 -24.83
CA SER A 321 -3.46 19.67 -24.22
C SER A 321 -2.15 18.89 -24.08
N GLU A 322 -1.24 19.01 -25.05
CA GLU A 322 0.10 18.41 -25.01
C GLU A 322 0.94 19.06 -23.89
N TYR A 323 0.93 20.39 -23.82
CA TYR A 323 1.58 21.15 -22.76
C TYR A 323 1.02 20.83 -21.37
N HIS A 324 -0.29 20.67 -21.21
CA HIS A 324 -0.90 20.27 -19.93
C HIS A 324 -0.44 18.88 -19.50
N ARG A 325 -0.43 17.90 -20.41
CA ARG A 325 0.07 16.54 -20.11
C ARG A 325 1.54 16.56 -19.71
N TYR A 326 2.37 17.32 -20.43
CA TYR A 326 3.78 17.52 -20.08
C TYR A 326 3.91 18.12 -18.67
N CYS A 327 3.19 19.20 -18.37
CA CYS A 327 3.23 19.82 -17.05
C CYS A 327 2.81 18.86 -15.94
N ILE A 328 1.76 18.06 -16.16
CA ILE A 328 1.33 17.04 -15.20
C ILE A 328 2.42 15.99 -14.98
N GLY A 329 3.05 15.48 -16.04
CA GLY A 329 4.15 14.52 -15.91
C GLY A 329 5.34 15.12 -15.15
N ALA A 330 5.80 16.30 -15.59
CA ALA A 330 6.95 16.99 -15.00
C ALA A 330 6.71 17.38 -13.53
N LEU A 331 5.53 17.90 -13.18
CA LEU A 331 5.20 18.24 -11.78
C LEU A 331 5.09 16.99 -10.92
N THR A 332 4.55 15.88 -11.45
CA THR A 332 4.52 14.61 -10.73
C THR A 332 5.93 14.07 -10.50
N PHE A 333 6.81 14.18 -11.49
CA PHE A 333 8.21 13.80 -11.36
C PHE A 333 8.94 14.61 -10.27
N LEU A 334 8.69 15.93 -10.21
CA LEU A 334 9.39 16.83 -9.31
C LEU A 334 8.82 16.87 -7.88
N LEU A 335 7.52 16.67 -7.72
CA LEU A 335 6.80 16.99 -6.48
C LEU A 335 6.16 15.76 -5.81
N PHE A 336 6.25 14.58 -6.42
CA PHE A 336 5.90 13.34 -5.74
C PHE A 336 6.96 13.03 -4.65
N PRO A 337 6.59 12.54 -3.46
CA PRO A 337 5.24 12.16 -3.00
C PRO A 337 4.43 13.25 -2.30
N ASP A 338 4.94 14.48 -2.25
CA ASP A 338 4.30 15.60 -1.54
C ASP A 338 3.01 16.06 -2.22
N LEU A 339 2.97 16.02 -3.55
CA LEU A 339 1.78 16.26 -4.35
C LEU A 339 1.38 14.99 -5.10
N ILE A 340 0.10 14.61 -4.97
CA ILE A 340 -0.46 13.38 -5.55
C ILE A 340 -1.79 13.66 -6.27
N THR A 341 -2.27 12.66 -7.00
CA THR A 341 -3.59 12.65 -7.67
C THR A 341 -3.83 13.92 -8.52
N PRO A 342 -3.06 14.13 -9.59
CA PRO A 342 -3.25 15.26 -10.49
C PRO A 342 -4.65 15.30 -11.08
N VAL A 343 -5.20 16.51 -11.22
CA VAL A 343 -6.45 16.80 -11.92
C VAL A 343 -6.17 17.86 -12.97
N LYS A 344 -6.46 17.52 -14.23
CA LYS A 344 -6.40 18.46 -15.35
C LYS A 344 -7.72 19.21 -15.44
N GLU A 345 -7.65 20.51 -15.65
CA GLU A 345 -8.80 21.33 -16.04
C GLU A 345 -9.97 21.27 -15.04
N ARG A 346 -9.66 21.34 -13.74
CA ARG A 346 -10.64 21.31 -12.66
C ARG A 346 -11.58 22.51 -12.73
N GLU A 347 -12.85 22.24 -12.98
CA GLU A 347 -13.90 23.25 -12.92
C GLU A 347 -14.14 23.74 -11.48
N ILE A 348 -14.34 25.05 -11.34
CA ILE A 348 -14.73 25.71 -10.09
C ILE A 348 -15.85 26.71 -10.39
N ASP A 349 -16.48 27.26 -9.35
CA ASP A 349 -17.55 28.24 -9.48
C ASP A 349 -18.69 27.79 -10.43
N GLN A 350 -19.11 26.52 -10.32
CA GLN A 350 -20.13 25.91 -11.19
C GLN A 350 -19.78 25.98 -12.69
N GLY A 351 -18.50 25.74 -13.04
CA GLY A 351 -18.01 25.72 -14.41
C GLY A 351 -17.66 27.09 -14.99
N ARG A 352 -17.80 28.18 -14.22
CA ARG A 352 -17.46 29.54 -14.70
C ARG A 352 -15.96 29.80 -14.78
N LYS A 353 -15.19 29.06 -14.00
CA LYS A 353 -13.73 29.14 -13.98
C LYS A 353 -13.16 27.76 -13.96
N ARG A 354 -11.88 27.69 -14.32
CA ARG A 354 -11.13 26.46 -14.40
C ARG A 354 -9.73 26.68 -13.85
N ILE A 355 -9.24 25.70 -13.11
CA ILE A 355 -7.84 25.58 -12.72
C ILE A 355 -7.22 24.56 -13.67
N ASP A 356 -6.24 24.97 -14.47
CA ASP A 356 -5.71 24.09 -15.53
C ASP A 356 -5.02 22.84 -14.97
N ILE A 357 -4.36 22.94 -13.82
CA ILE A 357 -3.71 21.82 -13.13
C ILE A 357 -3.89 21.97 -11.63
N ALA A 358 -4.39 20.92 -10.98
CA ALA A 358 -4.51 20.85 -9.52
C ALA A 358 -3.94 19.52 -9.00
N TYR A 359 -3.38 19.55 -7.79
CA TYR A 359 -2.91 18.35 -7.08
C TYR A 359 -3.53 18.32 -5.69
N LYS A 360 -3.60 17.13 -5.08
CA LYS A 360 -3.85 16.99 -3.65
C LYS A 360 -2.51 17.10 -2.91
N ASN A 361 -2.48 17.97 -1.91
CA ASN A 361 -1.34 18.09 -1.02
C ASN A 361 -1.36 16.93 -0.02
N ALA A 362 -0.30 16.15 -0.01
CA ALA A 362 -0.10 15.02 0.88
C ALA A 362 1.29 15.03 1.56
N ALA A 363 1.95 16.19 1.54
CA ALA A 363 3.20 16.42 2.24
C ALA A 363 3.00 16.27 3.75
N ARG A 364 4.01 15.71 4.42
CA ARG A 364 4.04 15.56 5.89
C ARG A 364 4.98 16.53 6.58
N GLU A 365 5.86 17.13 5.81
CA GLU A 365 6.85 18.10 6.24
C GLU A 365 7.18 19.06 5.08
N GLY A 366 8.06 20.02 5.33
CA GLY A 366 8.52 20.96 4.29
C GLY A 366 7.49 22.03 3.92
N PHE A 367 7.66 22.59 2.72
CA PHE A 367 6.91 23.76 2.27
C PHE A 367 5.40 23.49 2.17
N PHE A 368 5.01 22.40 1.50
CA PHE A 368 3.60 22.11 1.25
C PHE A 368 2.84 21.77 2.54
N ASP A 369 3.46 21.07 3.49
CA ASP A 369 2.86 20.82 4.82
C ASP A 369 2.69 22.13 5.60
N THR A 370 3.71 23.00 5.58
CA THR A 370 3.65 24.30 6.26
C THR A 370 2.54 25.18 5.68
N ALA A 371 2.41 25.22 4.35
CA ALA A 371 1.36 25.97 3.65
C ALA A 371 -0.04 25.47 3.99
N LEU A 372 -0.21 24.16 4.20
CA LEU A 372 -1.49 23.56 4.62
C LEU A 372 -1.88 23.97 6.05
N ARG A 373 -0.91 24.02 6.98
CA ARG A 373 -1.13 24.36 8.39
C ARG A 373 -1.28 25.85 8.64
N SER A 374 -0.74 26.69 7.76
CA SER A 374 -0.74 28.16 7.88
C SER A 374 -1.26 28.82 6.60
N PRO A 375 -2.60 28.87 6.40
CA PRO A 375 -3.21 29.41 5.16
C PRO A 375 -3.02 30.93 4.94
N GLN A 376 -2.25 31.60 5.81
CA GLN A 376 -2.00 33.06 5.80
C GLN A 376 -0.58 33.44 5.35
N MET A 377 0.24 32.49 4.91
CA MET A 377 1.37 32.80 4.00
C MET A 377 0.84 33.03 2.60
#